data_AF-A0A0W1B109-F1
#
_entry.id   AF-A0A0W1B109-F1
#
_cell.length_a   1.000
_cell.length_b   1.000
_cell.length_c   1.000
_cell.angle_alpha   90.00
_cell.angle_beta   90.00
_cell.angle_gamma   90.00
#
_symmetry.space_group_name_H-M   'P 1'
#
loop_
_entity.id
_entity.type
_entity.pdbx_description
1 polymer ?
#
loop_
_entity_poly.entity_id
_entity_poly.type
_entity_poly.pdbx_seq_one_letter_code
_entity_poly.pdbx_strand_id
1 'polypeptide(L)'
;MAVKTKEQMLLEFKSLIPFVESLEEMPDKHWDKPIATGKWTVKDILCHLMLWDKYFYEGAIKKIILKEPLTTKHLDFNEFNANAIEYAELLSKQTLIEQFVLYRSRILDAVSGLTDEEFDLEYIDGDRKKFSVHKYLRSFIPHDKHHKKQIEQFLKYIQQG
;
A
#
# COMPACT_ATOMS: atom_id res chain seq x y z
N MET A 1 10.32 1.02 23.12
CA MET A 1 10.92 1.29 21.79
C MET A 1 10.79 2.79 21.53
N ALA A 2 11.83 3.44 21.01
CA ALA A 2 11.76 4.86 20.65
C ALA A 2 10.70 5.08 19.54
N VAL A 3 10.01 6.22 19.58
CA VAL A 3 9.09 6.64 18.52
C VAL A 3 9.91 6.91 17.25
N LYS A 4 9.48 6.37 16.10
CA LYS A 4 10.16 6.57 14.82
C LYS A 4 9.97 8.00 14.32
N THR A 5 11.00 8.57 13.72
CA THR A 5 10.88 9.87 13.03
C THR A 5 10.13 9.71 11.70
N LYS A 6 9.65 10.82 11.15
CA LYS A 6 9.02 10.88 9.82
C LYS A 6 9.93 10.26 8.75
N GLU A 7 11.21 10.60 8.74
CA GLU A 7 12.21 10.10 7.77
C GLU A 7 12.39 8.58 7.89
N GLN A 8 12.44 8.06 9.12
CA GLN A 8 12.54 6.61 9.35
C GLN A 8 11.29 5.87 8.85
N MET A 9 10.10 6.44 9.08
CA MET A 9 8.85 5.87 8.58
C MET A 9 8.79 5.90 7.05
N LEU A 10 9.19 7.01 6.41
CA LEU A 10 9.25 7.12 4.95
C LEU A 10 10.25 6.13 4.35
N LEU A 11 11.43 5.96 4.95
CA LEU A 11 12.41 4.99 4.49
C LEU A 11 11.87 3.55 4.55
N GLU A 12 11.20 3.20 5.65
CA GLU A 12 10.56 1.88 5.77
C GLU A 12 9.42 1.69 4.78
N PHE A 13 8.57 2.68 4.59
CA PHE A 13 7.45 2.63 3.64
C PHE A 13 7.94 2.55 2.19
N LYS A 14 9.03 3.23 1.86
CA LYS A 14 9.71 3.18 0.56
C LYS A 14 10.32 1.81 0.25
N SER A 15 10.76 1.07 1.28
CA SER A 15 11.46 -0.21 1.11
C SER A 15 10.62 -1.30 0.42
N LEU A 16 9.30 -1.10 0.30
CA LEU A 16 8.44 -2.04 -0.41
C LEU A 16 8.55 -1.89 -1.94
N ILE A 17 8.90 -0.71 -2.47
CA ILE A 17 9.06 -0.47 -3.92
C ILE A 17 10.03 -1.47 -4.57
N PRO A 18 11.32 -1.56 -4.17
CA PRO A 18 12.27 -2.46 -4.82
C PRO A 18 11.89 -3.94 -4.65
N PHE A 19 11.18 -4.29 -3.58
CA PHE A 19 10.64 -5.63 -3.42
C PHE A 19 9.56 -5.93 -4.46
N VAL A 20 8.62 -5.01 -4.66
CA VAL A 20 7.56 -5.19 -5.67
C VAL A 20 8.13 -5.21 -7.07
N GLU A 21 9.07 -4.32 -7.39
CA GLU A 21 9.76 -4.32 -8.70
C GLU A 21 10.46 -5.66 -8.96
N SER A 22 11.08 -6.28 -7.95
CA SER A 22 11.71 -7.60 -8.12
C SER A 22 10.74 -8.73 -8.46
N LEU A 23 9.42 -8.54 -8.27
CA LEU A 23 8.42 -9.56 -8.62
C LEU A 23 8.17 -9.65 -10.13
N GLU A 24 8.66 -8.69 -10.93
CA GLU A 24 8.59 -8.74 -12.39
C GLU A 24 9.25 -10.04 -12.94
N GLU A 25 10.36 -10.44 -12.30
CA GLU A 25 11.13 -11.65 -12.63
C GLU A 25 10.42 -12.96 -12.25
N MET A 26 9.31 -12.91 -11.51
CA MET A 26 8.57 -14.10 -11.12
C MET A 26 7.80 -14.67 -12.32
N PRO A 27 7.91 -15.98 -12.65
CA PRO A 27 7.12 -16.57 -13.73
C PRO A 27 5.60 -16.43 -13.51
N ASP A 28 4.84 -16.17 -14.59
CA ASP A 28 3.37 -15.95 -14.53
C ASP A 28 2.62 -17.09 -13.83
N LYS A 29 3.04 -18.34 -14.04
CA LYS A 29 2.46 -19.51 -13.36
C LYS A 29 2.47 -19.43 -11.82
N HIS A 30 3.35 -18.63 -11.23
CA HIS A 30 3.43 -18.39 -9.79
C HIS A 30 2.75 -17.08 -9.38
N TRP A 31 2.67 -16.11 -10.28
CA TRP A 31 1.97 -14.84 -10.09
C TRP A 31 0.48 -15.05 -9.83
N ASP A 32 -0.14 -15.92 -10.61
CA ASP A 32 -1.57 -16.25 -10.54
C ASP A 32 -1.88 -17.45 -9.64
N LYS A 33 -0.88 -17.98 -8.93
CA LYS A 33 -1.06 -19.12 -8.03
C LYS A 33 -1.34 -18.63 -6.60
N PRO A 34 -2.35 -19.18 -5.91
CA PRO A 34 -2.56 -18.93 -4.49
C PRO A 34 -1.29 -19.21 -3.67
N ILE A 35 -0.93 -18.29 -2.77
CA ILE A 35 0.28 -18.45 -1.93
C ILE A 35 0.17 -19.65 -0.97
N ALA A 36 -1.07 -20.07 -0.68
CA ALA A 36 -1.44 -21.27 0.04
C ALA A 36 -2.91 -21.61 -0.26
N THR A 37 -3.36 -22.80 0.10
CA THR A 37 -4.77 -23.21 -0.04
C THR A 37 -5.70 -22.23 0.66
N GLY A 38 -6.67 -21.69 -0.10
CA GLY A 38 -7.65 -20.72 0.40
C GLY A 38 -7.08 -19.33 0.70
N LYS A 39 -5.88 -19.00 0.21
CA LYS A 39 -5.27 -17.67 0.31
C LYS A 39 -5.22 -17.00 -1.06
N TRP A 40 -5.01 -15.69 -1.03
CA TRP A 40 -4.80 -14.84 -2.20
C TRP A 40 -3.57 -15.23 -3.01
N THR A 41 -3.56 -14.87 -4.28
CA THR A 41 -2.38 -14.93 -5.15
C THR A 41 -1.43 -13.77 -4.83
N VAL A 42 -0.23 -13.76 -5.42
CA VAL A 42 0.67 -12.59 -5.33
C VAL A 42 0.05 -11.38 -6.03
N LYS A 43 -0.64 -11.62 -7.16
CA LYS A 43 -1.38 -10.61 -7.92
C LYS A 43 -2.45 -9.92 -7.05
N ASP A 44 -3.27 -10.70 -6.37
CA ASP A 44 -4.33 -10.21 -5.47
C ASP A 44 -3.76 -9.34 -4.35
N ILE A 45 -2.70 -9.82 -3.70
CA ILE A 45 -2.03 -9.09 -2.60
C ILE A 45 -1.49 -7.76 -3.10
N LEU A 46 -0.83 -7.75 -4.27
CA LEU A 46 -0.28 -6.50 -4.81
C LEU A 46 -1.38 -5.52 -5.22
N CYS A 47 -2.47 -6.00 -5.82
CA CYS A 47 -3.62 -5.18 -6.20
C CYS A 47 -4.27 -4.55 -4.97
N HIS A 48 -4.45 -5.34 -3.91
CA HIS A 48 -4.92 -4.88 -2.60
C HIS A 48 -4.05 -3.74 -2.05
N LEU A 49 -2.73 -3.91 -2.02
CA LEU A 49 -1.80 -2.88 -1.53
C LEU A 49 -1.87 -1.60 -2.39
N MET A 50 -1.87 -1.76 -3.71
CA MET A 50 -1.94 -0.66 -4.67
C MET A 50 -3.25 0.14 -4.52
N LEU A 51 -4.39 -0.53 -4.36
CA LEU A 51 -5.68 0.17 -4.23
C LEU A 51 -5.79 0.92 -2.91
N TRP A 52 -5.21 0.41 -1.82
CA TRP A 52 -5.12 1.17 -0.58
C TRP A 52 -4.23 2.41 -0.74
N ASP A 53 -3.07 2.29 -1.39
CA ASP A 53 -2.21 3.44 -1.71
C ASP A 53 -2.97 4.47 -2.56
N LYS A 54 -3.66 4.02 -3.62
CA LYS A 54 -4.49 4.88 -4.47
C LYS A 54 -5.56 5.61 -3.67
N TYR A 55 -6.31 4.88 -2.84
CA TYR A 55 -7.41 5.41 -2.04
C TYR A 55 -6.94 6.53 -1.10
N PHE A 56 -5.88 6.28 -0.31
CA PHE A 56 -5.37 7.28 0.63
C PHE A 56 -4.62 8.41 -0.06
N TYR A 57 -3.93 8.14 -1.17
CA TYR A 57 -3.30 9.20 -1.95
C TYR A 57 -4.33 10.19 -2.46
N GLU A 58 -5.35 9.72 -3.19
CA GLU A 58 -6.33 10.59 -3.84
C GLU A 58 -7.28 11.25 -2.85
N GLY A 59 -7.73 10.49 -1.84
CA GLY A 59 -8.75 10.95 -0.90
C GLY A 59 -8.21 11.75 0.29
N ALA A 60 -6.92 11.63 0.62
CA ALA A 60 -6.35 12.28 1.79
C ALA A 60 -5.02 12.99 1.50
N ILE A 61 -3.97 12.25 1.16
CA ILE A 61 -2.59 12.77 1.16
C ILE A 61 -2.42 13.88 0.12
N LYS A 62 -2.88 13.67 -1.13
CA LYS A 62 -2.87 14.71 -2.16
C LYS A 62 -3.65 15.95 -1.73
N LYS A 63 -4.79 15.75 -1.07
CA LYS A 63 -5.70 16.83 -0.65
C LYS A 63 -5.10 17.68 0.47
N ILE A 64 -4.35 17.07 1.38
CA ILE A 64 -3.57 17.78 2.40
C ILE A 64 -2.58 18.76 1.74
N ILE A 65 -1.82 18.30 0.75
CA ILE A 65 -0.85 19.15 0.02
C ILE A 65 -1.55 20.29 -0.73
N LEU A 66 -2.71 20.00 -1.33
CA LEU A 66 -3.52 20.99 -2.04
C LEU A 66 -4.35 21.90 -1.12
N LYS A 67 -4.30 21.68 0.21
CA LYS A 67 -5.14 22.37 1.20
C LYS A 67 -6.64 22.26 0.90
N GLU A 68 -7.04 21.11 0.37
CA GLU A 68 -8.43 20.76 0.07
C GLU A 68 -9.05 19.91 1.20
N PRO A 69 -10.39 19.93 1.35
CA PRO A 69 -11.09 18.99 2.21
C PRO A 69 -10.82 17.54 1.80
N LEU A 70 -10.49 16.69 2.78
CA LEU A 70 -10.29 15.26 2.60
C LEU A 70 -11.63 14.60 2.23
N THR A 71 -11.56 13.57 1.39
CA THR A 71 -12.74 12.84 0.90
C THR A 71 -12.71 11.35 1.25
N THR A 72 -11.65 10.86 1.89
CA THR A 72 -11.64 9.50 2.45
C THR A 72 -12.78 9.32 3.44
N LYS A 73 -13.42 8.16 3.39
CA LYS A 73 -14.47 7.71 4.30
C LYS A 73 -14.11 6.37 4.93
N HIS A 74 -14.88 5.97 5.93
CA HIS A 74 -14.88 4.61 6.43
C HIS A 74 -15.48 3.68 5.38
N LEU A 75 -14.72 2.65 5.01
CA LEU A 75 -15.13 1.64 4.04
C LEU A 75 -15.50 0.35 4.76
N ASP A 76 -16.35 -0.48 4.14
CA ASP A 76 -16.35 -1.90 4.45
C ASP A 76 -15.07 -2.51 3.87
N PHE A 77 -14.16 -2.94 4.74
CA PHE A 77 -12.88 -3.49 4.32
C PHE A 77 -13.02 -4.82 3.59
N ASN A 78 -14.06 -5.62 3.89
CA ASN A 78 -14.27 -6.88 3.19
C ASN A 78 -14.70 -6.61 1.76
N GLU A 79 -15.64 -5.67 1.56
CA GLU A 79 -16.09 -5.26 0.23
C GLU A 79 -14.95 -4.64 -0.58
N PHE A 80 -14.20 -3.71 0.02
CA PHE A 80 -13.07 -3.06 -0.64
C PHE A 80 -12.00 -4.08 -1.08
N ASN A 81 -11.65 -5.03 -0.20
CA ASN A 81 -10.65 -6.04 -0.51
C ASN A 81 -11.18 -7.07 -1.54
N ALA A 82 -12.47 -7.40 -1.52
CA ALA A 82 -13.08 -8.25 -2.55
C ALA A 82 -13.02 -7.57 -3.94
N ASN A 83 -13.36 -6.29 -4.00
CA ASN A 83 -13.24 -5.49 -5.22
C ASN A 83 -11.79 -5.42 -5.71
N ALA A 84 -10.80 -5.42 -4.81
CA ALA A 84 -9.39 -5.44 -5.19
C ALA A 84 -8.99 -6.73 -5.91
N ILE A 85 -9.51 -7.88 -5.47
CA ILE A 85 -9.29 -9.17 -6.11
C ILE A 85 -9.93 -9.18 -7.50
N GLU A 86 -11.18 -8.74 -7.61
CA GLU A 86 -11.87 -8.66 -8.91
C GLU A 86 -11.16 -7.70 -9.87
N TYR A 87 -10.70 -6.55 -9.37
CA TYR A 87 -9.97 -5.58 -10.18
C TYR A 87 -8.61 -6.11 -10.63
N ALA A 88 -7.98 -6.97 -9.83
CA ALA A 88 -6.71 -7.58 -10.18
C ALA A 88 -6.81 -8.37 -11.50
N GLU A 89 -7.92 -9.07 -11.74
CA GLU A 89 -8.16 -9.84 -12.97
C GLU A 89 -8.05 -9.01 -14.25
N LEU A 90 -8.32 -7.70 -14.16
CA LEU A 90 -8.27 -6.77 -15.30
C LEU A 90 -6.86 -6.26 -15.63
N LEU A 91 -5.88 -6.53 -14.76
CA LEU A 91 -4.53 -5.98 -14.86
C LEU A 91 -3.50 -7.04 -15.26
N SER A 92 -2.59 -6.64 -16.15
CA SER A 92 -1.34 -7.37 -16.36
C SER A 92 -0.43 -7.20 -15.15
N LYS A 93 0.52 -8.12 -14.97
CA LYS A 93 1.58 -8.02 -13.95
C LYS A 93 2.31 -6.68 -14.04
N GLN A 94 2.81 -6.36 -15.23
CA GLN A 94 3.57 -5.13 -15.48
C GLN A 94 2.76 -3.89 -15.09
N THR A 95 1.51 -3.78 -15.57
CA THR A 95 0.64 -2.64 -15.26
C THR A 95 0.39 -2.53 -13.77
N LEU A 96 0.19 -3.65 -13.06
CA LEU A 96 -0.06 -3.62 -11.63
C LEU A 96 1.18 -3.18 -10.83
N ILE A 97 2.38 -3.65 -11.21
CA ILE A 97 3.64 -3.20 -10.60
C ILE A 97 3.85 -1.71 -10.84
N GLU A 98 3.68 -1.24 -12.09
CA GLU A 98 3.81 0.18 -12.45
C GLU A 98 2.83 1.05 -11.65
N GLN A 99 1.57 0.63 -11.51
CA GLN A 99 0.57 1.37 -10.72
C GLN A 99 0.91 1.38 -9.23
N PHE A 100 1.37 0.27 -8.67
CA PHE A 100 1.83 0.23 -7.28
C PHE A 100 2.96 1.24 -7.05
N VAL A 101 4.02 1.17 -7.87
CA VAL A 101 5.18 2.07 -7.76
C VAL A 101 4.76 3.53 -7.93
N LEU A 102 3.85 3.82 -8.85
CA LEU A 102 3.31 5.16 -9.08
C LEU A 102 2.64 5.72 -7.82
N TYR A 103 1.66 5.02 -7.24
CA TYR A 103 0.94 5.54 -6.07
C TYR A 103 1.82 5.58 -4.83
N ARG A 104 2.67 4.57 -4.63
CA ARG A 104 3.62 4.55 -3.52
C ARG A 104 4.59 5.73 -3.59
N SER A 105 5.15 6.01 -4.76
CA SER A 105 6.07 7.15 -4.97
C SER A 105 5.37 8.48 -4.74
N ARG A 106 4.14 8.64 -5.26
CA ARG A 106 3.33 9.84 -5.03
C ARG A 106 3.05 10.12 -3.55
N ILE A 107 2.81 9.08 -2.75
CA ILE A 107 2.65 9.21 -1.30
C ILE A 107 3.96 9.67 -0.67
N LEU A 108 5.08 9.01 -1.01
CA LEU A 108 6.39 9.34 -0.46
C LEU A 108 6.78 10.78 -0.76
N ASP A 109 6.62 11.22 -2.01
CA ASP A 109 6.92 12.58 -2.44
C ASP A 109 6.07 13.60 -1.68
N ALA A 110 4.75 13.40 -1.64
CA ALA A 110 3.83 14.28 -0.92
C ALA A 110 4.18 14.39 0.56
N VAL A 111 4.39 13.26 1.24
CA VAL A 111 4.66 13.24 2.68
C VAL A 111 6.06 13.77 3.02
N SER A 112 7.05 13.57 2.15
CA SER A 112 8.38 14.14 2.33
C SER A 112 8.38 15.68 2.30
N GLY A 113 7.43 16.28 1.58
CA GLY A 113 7.27 17.73 1.50
C GLY A 113 6.56 18.35 2.72
N LEU A 114 6.00 17.54 3.63
CA LEU A 114 5.35 18.03 4.84
C LEU A 114 6.39 18.42 5.90
N THR A 115 6.10 19.48 6.64
CA THR A 115 6.77 19.75 7.92
C THR A 115 6.43 18.67 8.95
N ASP A 116 7.22 18.54 10.02
CA ASP A 116 6.92 17.59 11.10
C ASP A 116 5.59 17.91 11.79
N GLU A 117 5.25 19.20 11.89
CA GLU A 117 3.97 19.65 12.46
C GLU A 117 2.79 19.24 11.57
N GLU A 118 2.88 19.41 10.24
CA GLU A 118 1.84 18.95 9.31
C GLU A 118 1.72 17.42 9.26
N PHE A 119 2.83 16.70 9.42
CA PHE A 119 2.85 15.23 9.48
C PHE A 119 2.07 14.69 10.70
N ASP A 120 2.20 15.38 11.84
CA ASP A 120 1.52 15.04 13.10
C ASP A 120 0.12 15.65 13.25
N LEU A 121 -0.25 16.61 12.39
CA LEU A 121 -1.54 17.30 12.44
C LEU A 121 -2.72 16.33 12.23
N GLU A 122 -3.83 16.60 12.93
CA GLU A 122 -5.10 15.92 12.69
C GLU A 122 -5.96 16.71 11.70
N TYR A 123 -6.35 16.03 10.63
CA TYR A 123 -7.26 16.50 9.59
C TYR A 123 -8.64 15.87 9.79
N ILE A 124 -9.66 16.46 9.16
CA ILE A 124 -11.02 15.92 9.16
C ILE A 124 -11.29 15.24 7.83
N ASP A 125 -11.64 13.97 7.88
CA ASP A 125 -12.00 13.16 6.70
C ASP A 125 -13.46 13.39 6.24
N GLY A 126 -13.85 12.70 5.17
CA GLY A 126 -15.18 12.79 4.57
C GLY A 126 -16.33 12.32 5.47
N ASP A 127 -16.04 11.59 6.55
CA ASP A 127 -17.00 11.14 7.57
C ASP A 127 -16.90 11.97 8.86
N ARG A 128 -16.19 13.09 8.82
CA ARG A 128 -15.91 13.98 9.96
C ARG A 128 -15.09 13.31 11.07
N LYS A 129 -14.34 12.26 10.76
CA LYS A 129 -13.40 11.61 11.68
C LYS A 129 -12.00 12.17 11.51
N LYS A 130 -11.16 11.94 12.53
CA LYS A 130 -9.78 12.41 12.57
C LYS A 130 -8.89 11.53 11.69
N PHE A 131 -8.17 12.15 10.76
CA PHE A 131 -7.13 11.55 9.94
C PHE A 131 -5.77 12.17 10.27
N SER A 132 -4.69 11.40 10.20
CA SER A 132 -3.32 11.90 10.36
C SER A 132 -2.37 11.06 9.51
N VAL A 133 -1.41 11.71 8.85
CA VAL A 133 -0.42 11.05 7.99
C VAL A 133 0.47 10.12 8.83
N HIS A 134 0.87 10.56 10.03
CA HIS A 134 1.59 9.70 10.98
C HIS A 134 0.78 8.44 11.31
N LYS A 135 -0.49 8.57 11.72
CA LYS A 135 -1.33 7.41 12.06
C LYS A 135 -1.53 6.47 10.87
N TYR A 136 -1.67 7.03 9.67
CA TYR A 136 -1.71 6.27 8.41
C TYR A 136 -0.45 5.43 8.23
N LEU A 137 0.75 6.04 8.18
CA LEU A 137 2.00 5.29 7.99
C LEU A 137 2.26 4.29 9.12
N ARG A 138 1.91 4.64 10.36
CA ARG A 138 2.03 3.74 11.52
C ARG A 138 1.19 2.48 11.36
N SER A 139 0.07 2.57 10.66
CA SER A 139 -0.83 1.43 10.38
C SER A 139 -0.40 0.64 9.15
N PHE A 140 0.04 1.32 8.10
CA PHE A 140 0.36 0.70 6.81
C PHE A 140 1.76 0.07 6.73
N ILE A 141 2.75 0.58 7.47
CA ILE A 141 4.09 -0.05 7.48
C ILE A 141 4.07 -1.49 8.03
N PRO A 142 3.39 -1.80 9.16
CA PRO A 142 3.23 -3.18 9.61
C PRO A 142 2.40 -4.04 8.65
N HIS A 143 1.38 -3.45 8.02
CA HIS A 143 0.53 -4.12 7.03
C HIS A 143 1.32 -4.55 5.79
N ASP A 144 2.11 -3.64 5.22
CA ASP A 144 3.06 -3.91 4.14
C ASP A 144 4.02 -5.06 4.50
N LYS A 145 4.62 -5.01 5.69
CA LYS A 145 5.56 -6.05 6.16
C LYS A 145 4.89 -7.42 6.29
N HIS A 146 3.64 -7.45 6.72
CA HIS A 146 2.87 -8.69 6.81
C HIS A 146 2.71 -9.34 5.42
N HIS A 147 2.27 -8.57 4.43
CA HIS A 147 2.07 -9.08 3.07
C HIS A 147 3.37 -9.39 2.34
N LYS A 148 4.41 -8.55 2.49
CA LYS A 148 5.76 -8.85 1.99
C LYS A 148 6.25 -10.20 2.51
N LYS A 149 6.09 -10.47 3.81
CA LYS A 149 6.50 -11.74 4.43
C LYS A 149 5.73 -12.93 3.84
N GLN A 150 4.43 -12.79 3.58
CA GLN A 150 3.64 -13.83 2.93
C GLN A 150 4.18 -14.18 1.54
N ILE A 151 4.47 -13.16 0.72
CA ILE A 151 5.04 -13.36 -0.62
C ILE A 151 6.45 -13.95 -0.53
N GLU A 152 7.32 -13.46 0.36
CA GLU A 152 8.67 -14.02 0.55
C GLU A 152 8.65 -15.50 0.96
N GLN A 153 7.69 -15.90 1.81
CA GLN A 153 7.50 -17.30 2.20
C GLN A 153 7.08 -18.16 1.00
N PHE A 154 6.18 -17.65 0.17
CA PHE A 154 5.77 -18.32 -1.06
C PHE A 154 6.93 -18.45 -2.05
N LEU A 155 7.71 -17.38 -2.26
CA LEU A 155 8.90 -17.39 -3.13
C LEU A 155 9.93 -18.44 -2.68
N LYS A 156 10.15 -18.58 -1.37
CA LYS A 156 11.03 -19.62 -0.82
C LYS A 156 10.48 -21.02 -1.08
N TYR A 157 9.17 -21.22 -0.93
CA TYR A 157 8.53 -22.50 -1.17
C TYR A 157 8.66 -22.94 -2.64
N ILE A 158 8.46 -22.04 -3.60
CA ILE A 158 8.56 -22.36 -5.04
C ILE A 158 10.00 -22.57 -5.53
N GLN A 159 11.02 -22.07 -4.81
CA GLN A 159 12.43 -22.28 -5.16
C GLN A 159 12.98 -23.63 -4.65
N GLN A 160 12.29 -24.25 -3.69
CA GLN A 160 12.71 -25.51 -3.06
C GLN A 160 12.04 -26.75 -3.65
N GLY A 161 11.02 -26.58 -4.50
CA GLY A 161 10.28 -27.64 -5.17
C GLY A 161 10.42 -27.56 -6.68
#